data_AF-X1GP71-F1
#
_entry.id   AF-X1GP71-F1
#
_cell.length_a   1.000
_cell.length_b   1.000
_cell.length_c   1.000
_cell.angle_alpha   90.00
_cell.angle_beta   90.00
_cell.angle_gamma   90.00
#
_symmetry.space_group_name_H-M   'P 1'
#
loop_
_entity.id
_entity.type
_entity.pdbx_description
1 polymer ?
#
loop_
_entity_poly.entity_id
_entity_poly.type
_entity_poly.pdbx_seq_one_letter_code
_entity_poly.pdbx_strand_id
1 'polypeptide(L)'
;MTQNSLDQLTDQFINYLVVEKGLSRNTVAAYSKDLILYVESLRKNGISDIADADMTLVLKHLIDLRDAGLGPRSRARHLVTLRGFYRFLVHEKILETNPAKVVDLPKAGRKLPDILKIEEVARLLEAPHASKPLGMRDAAMLELLYAAGLRVSELIKVGIANINLEAC
;
A
#
# COMPACT_ATOMS: atom_id res chain seq x y z
N MET A 1 31.66 13.96 5.80
CA MET A 1 30.42 13.16 5.79
C MET A 1 29.29 14.14 6.07
N THR A 2 28.48 14.45 5.06
CA THR A 2 27.34 15.37 5.21
C THR A 2 26.30 14.68 6.07
N GLN A 3 26.08 15.19 7.27
CA GLN A 3 25.09 14.63 8.19
C GLN A 3 23.70 15.05 7.69
N ASN A 4 23.08 14.20 6.89
CA ASN A 4 21.72 14.42 6.39
C ASN A 4 20.73 14.16 7.53
N SER A 5 19.78 15.06 7.73
CA SER A 5 18.75 14.85 8.75
C SER A 5 17.81 13.71 8.35
N LEU A 6 17.19 13.05 9.33
CA LEU A 6 16.19 11.99 9.07
C LEU A 6 15.06 12.43 8.12
N ASP A 7 14.65 13.70 8.21
CA ASP A 7 13.62 14.27 7.34
C ASP A 7 14.12 14.37 5.89
N GLN A 8 15.35 14.87 5.68
CA GLN A 8 15.95 14.96 4.35
C GLN A 8 16.08 13.58 3.69
N LEU A 9 16.51 12.56 4.45
CA LEU A 9 16.61 11.19 3.95
C LEU A 9 15.24 10.61 3.58
N THR A 10 14.22 10.93 4.37
CA THR A 10 12.84 10.51 4.10
C THR A 10 12.34 11.16 2.80
N ASP A 11 12.55 12.46 2.62
CA ASP A 11 12.15 13.19 1.42
C ASP A 11 12.87 12.67 0.16
N GLN A 12 14.18 12.41 0.26
CA GLN A 12 14.96 11.81 -0.82
C GLN A 12 14.40 10.44 -1.23
N PHE A 13 14.07 9.59 -0.26
CA PHE A 13 13.49 8.30 -0.56
C PHE A 13 12.09 8.41 -1.17
N ILE A 14 11.24 9.33 -0.69
CA ILE A 14 9.92 9.54 -1.30
C ILE A 14 10.06 10.03 -2.75
N ASN A 15 10.99 10.94 -3.02
CA ASN A 15 11.29 11.39 -4.38
C ASN A 15 11.78 10.23 -5.26
N TYR A 16 12.66 9.37 -4.75
CA TYR A 16 13.10 8.14 -5.42
C TYR A 16 11.92 7.24 -5.80
N LEU A 17 10.95 7.04 -4.88
CA LEU A 17 9.77 6.22 -5.15
C LEU A 17 8.88 6.80 -6.26
N VAL A 18 8.78 8.12 -6.34
CA VAL A 18 7.95 8.82 -7.33
C VAL A 18 8.64 8.86 -8.69
N VAL A 19 9.88 9.34 -8.74
CA VAL A 19 10.58 9.67 -9.98
C VAL A 19 11.20 8.43 -10.61
N GLU A 20 11.91 7.62 -9.82
CA GLU A 20 12.67 6.50 -10.36
C GLU A 20 11.87 5.19 -10.38
N LYS A 21 11.03 4.96 -9.37
CA LYS A 21 10.20 3.73 -9.31
C LYS A 21 8.83 3.90 -9.96
N GLY A 22 8.39 5.13 -10.23
CA GLY A 22 7.09 5.40 -10.86
C GLY A 22 5.91 4.81 -10.07
N LEU A 23 6.01 4.72 -8.74
CA LEU A 23 4.98 4.08 -7.94
C LEU A 23 3.67 4.89 -7.95
N SER A 24 2.55 4.18 -7.80
CA SER A 24 1.24 4.82 -7.70
C SER A 24 1.18 5.78 -6.51
N ARG A 25 0.41 6.88 -6.63
CA ARG A 25 0.21 7.85 -5.54
C ARG A 25 -0.24 7.21 -4.23
N ASN A 26 -1.09 6.19 -4.32
CA ASN A 26 -1.59 5.45 -3.15
C ASN A 26 -0.47 4.68 -2.44
N THR A 27 0.44 4.06 -3.21
CA THR A 27 1.60 3.34 -2.66
C THR A 27 2.57 4.31 -2.00
N VAL A 28 2.88 5.44 -2.65
CA VAL A 28 3.75 6.49 -2.09
C VAL A 28 3.15 7.02 -0.79
N ALA A 29 1.88 7.41 -0.78
CA ALA A 29 1.21 7.92 0.42
C ALA A 29 1.21 6.90 1.57
N ALA A 30 1.05 5.61 1.27
CA ALA A 30 1.14 4.56 2.27
C ALA A 30 2.57 4.46 2.85
N TYR A 31 3.60 4.52 2.00
CA TYR A 31 5.00 4.42 2.43
C TYR A 31 5.45 5.68 3.19
N SER A 32 5.00 6.87 2.78
CA SER A 32 5.25 8.12 3.51
C SER A 32 4.71 8.07 4.94
N LYS A 33 3.48 7.58 5.13
CA LYS A 33 2.89 7.42 6.47
C LYS A 33 3.69 6.43 7.32
N ASP A 34 4.13 5.32 6.73
CA ASP A 34 4.92 4.32 7.43
C ASP A 34 6.27 4.90 7.90
N LEU A 35 6.91 5.72 7.07
CA LEU A 35 8.19 6.35 7.38
C LEU A 35 8.08 7.42 8.45
N ILE A 36 7.04 8.25 8.40
CA ILE A 36 6.79 9.26 9.45
C ILE A 36 6.70 8.58 10.81
N LEU A 37 5.90 7.50 10.92
CA LEU A 37 5.77 6.74 12.17
C LEU A 37 7.09 6.11 12.62
N TYR A 38 7.94 5.69 11.67
CA TYR A 38 9.26 5.15 12.00
C TYR A 38 10.23 6.22 12.47
N VAL A 39 10.31 7.36 11.80
CA VAL A 39 11.15 8.50 12.21
C VAL A 39 10.74 9.02 13.58
N GLU A 40 9.43 9.10 13.86
CA GLU A 40 8.93 9.42 15.21
C GLU A 40 9.37 8.39 16.25
N SER A 41 9.36 7.10 15.91
CA SER A 41 9.84 6.03 16.78
C SER A 41 11.34 6.16 17.04
N LEU A 42 12.16 6.46 16.03
CA LEU A 42 13.60 6.71 16.19
C LEU A 42 13.85 7.89 17.13
N ARG A 43 13.17 9.02 16.92
CA ARG A 43 13.27 10.21 17.78
C ARG A 43 12.88 9.92 19.23
N LYS A 44 11.82 9.15 19.46
CA LYS A 44 11.40 8.71 20.81
C LYS A 44 12.46 7.84 21.50
N ASN A 45 13.30 7.15 20.74
CA ASN A 45 14.42 6.36 21.24
C ASN A 45 15.73 7.18 21.31
N GLY A 46 15.69 8.49 21.09
CA GLY A 46 16.87 9.37 21.15
C GLY A 46 17.76 9.29 19.92
N ILE A 47 17.30 8.68 18.83
CA ILE A 47 18.07 8.51 17.59
C ILE A 47 17.86 9.72 16.69
N SER A 48 18.95 10.44 16.42
CA SER A 48 19.00 11.59 15.51
C SER A 48 19.70 11.27 14.19
N ASP A 49 20.64 10.31 14.19
CA ASP A 49 21.34 9.83 13.01
C ASP A 49 20.80 8.45 12.60
N ILE A 50 20.56 8.25 11.31
CA ILE A 50 20.08 6.96 10.79
C ILE A 50 21.15 5.86 10.92
N ALA A 51 22.43 6.24 11.00
CA ALA A 51 23.53 5.29 11.20
C ALA A 51 23.47 4.58 12.56
N ASP A 52 22.84 5.21 13.56
CA ASP A 52 22.66 4.63 14.90
C ASP A 52 21.45 3.68 14.96
N ALA A 53 20.64 3.61 13.90
CA ALA A 53 19.48 2.73 13.84
C ALA A 53 19.88 1.29 13.48
N ASP A 54 19.62 0.36 14.39
CA ASP A 54 19.95 -1.05 14.25
C ASP A 54 18.70 -1.94 14.04
N MET A 55 18.93 -3.25 13.93
CA MET A 55 17.86 -4.24 13.84
C MET A 55 16.93 -4.20 15.06
N THR A 56 17.47 -3.94 16.24
CA THR A 56 16.72 -3.90 17.50
C THR A 56 15.67 -2.80 17.48
N LEU A 57 16.02 -1.62 16.98
CA LEU A 57 15.11 -0.48 16.84
C LEU A 57 14.04 -0.74 15.79
N VAL A 58 14.36 -1.41 14.68
CA VAL A 58 13.36 -1.84 13.68
C VAL A 58 12.36 -2.81 14.30
N LEU A 59 12.84 -3.82 15.05
CA LEU A 59 11.99 -4.78 15.74
C LEU A 59 11.12 -4.12 16.80
N LYS A 60 11.70 -3.25 17.62
CA LYS A 60 10.99 -2.48 18.64
C LYS A 60 9.85 -1.68 18.02
N HIS A 61 10.12 -0.95 16.93
CA HIS A 61 9.07 -0.21 16.22
C HIS A 61 7.93 -1.13 15.74
N LEU A 62 8.22 -2.30 15.18
CA LEU A 62 7.19 -3.24 14.72
C LEU A 62 6.39 -3.87 15.88
N ILE A 63 6.99 -3.99 17.06
CA ILE A 63 6.34 -4.41 18.30
C ILE A 63 5.43 -3.28 18.81
N ASP A 64 5.93 -2.05 18.87
CA ASP A 64 5.14 -0.88 19.29
C ASP A 64 3.91 -0.71 18.40
N LEU A 65 4.05 -0.90 17.08
CA LEU A 65 2.92 -0.88 16.15
C LEU A 65 1.91 -2.01 16.42
N ARG A 66 2.37 -3.21 16.78
CA ARG A 66 1.48 -4.32 17.15
C ARG A 66 0.70 -3.97 18.41
N ASP A 67 1.38 -3.42 19.41
CA ASP A 67 0.81 -3.10 20.71
C ASP A 67 -0.14 -1.90 20.62
N ALA A 68 0.08 -1.00 19.65
CA ALA A 68 -0.87 0.04 19.24
C ALA A 68 -2.07 -0.49 18.41
N GLY A 69 -2.19 -1.81 18.21
CA GLY A 69 -3.32 -2.43 17.53
C GLY A 69 -3.19 -2.50 16.00
N LEU A 70 -2.02 -2.23 15.43
CA LEU A 70 -1.84 -2.27 13.98
C LEU A 70 -1.89 -3.71 13.45
N GLY A 71 -2.83 -3.95 12.52
CA GLY A 71 -3.09 -5.26 11.95
C GLY A 71 -1.86 -5.88 11.26
N PRO A 72 -1.76 -7.22 11.19
CA PRO A 72 -0.59 -7.93 10.63
C PRO A 72 -0.23 -7.52 9.19
N ARG A 73 -1.22 -7.27 8.33
CA ARG A 73 -0.99 -6.81 6.94
C ARG A 73 -0.36 -5.44 6.88
N SER A 74 -0.81 -4.51 7.73
CA SER A 74 -0.24 -3.17 7.82
C SER A 74 1.18 -3.23 8.35
N ARG A 75 1.46 -4.04 9.38
CA ARG A 75 2.84 -4.25 9.88
C ARG A 75 3.77 -4.87 8.82
N ALA A 76 3.27 -5.83 8.04
CA ALA A 76 4.04 -6.40 6.93
C ALA A 76 4.37 -5.33 5.88
N ARG A 77 3.42 -4.46 5.54
CA ARG A 77 3.65 -3.33 4.63
C ARG A 77 4.67 -2.34 5.21
N HIS A 78 4.58 -1.99 6.49
CA HIS A 78 5.59 -1.18 7.17
C HIS A 78 7.00 -1.78 7.01
N LEU A 79 7.16 -3.08 7.27
CA LEU A 79 8.46 -3.73 7.09
C LEU A 79 8.94 -3.70 5.64
N VAL A 80 8.05 -3.83 4.65
CA VAL A 80 8.41 -3.65 3.23
C VAL A 80 8.91 -2.23 2.97
N THR A 81 8.22 -1.21 3.51
CA THR A 81 8.64 0.19 3.41
C THR A 81 10.03 0.38 4.01
N LEU A 82 10.27 -0.10 5.23
CA LEU A 82 11.57 0.02 5.90
C LEU A 82 12.69 -0.71 5.15
N ARG A 83 12.43 -1.91 4.64
CA ARG A 83 13.39 -2.65 3.80
C ARG A 83 13.74 -1.87 2.54
N GLY A 84 12.76 -1.21 1.92
CA GLY A 84 12.96 -0.34 0.76
C GLY A 84 13.80 0.89 1.10
N PHE A 85 13.46 1.57 2.21
CA PHE A 85 14.17 2.75 2.68
C PHE A 85 15.64 2.47 2.99
N TYR A 86 15.93 1.46 3.81
CA TYR A 86 17.31 1.08 4.11
C TYR A 86 18.07 0.59 2.88
N ARG A 87 17.40 -0.06 1.91
CA ARG A 87 18.05 -0.44 0.64
C ARG A 87 18.43 0.79 -0.18
N PHE A 88 17.57 1.81 -0.22
CA PHE A 88 17.87 3.08 -0.85
C PHE A 88 19.08 3.75 -0.17
N LEU A 89 19.11 3.84 1.15
CA LEU A 89 20.25 4.44 1.87
C LEU A 89 21.58 3.71 1.63
N VAL A 90 21.54 2.37 1.51
CA VAL A 90 22.73 1.58 1.13
C VAL A 90 23.13 1.85 -0.31
N HIS A 91 22.18 2.00 -1.23
CA HIS A 91 22.46 2.34 -2.63
C HIS A 91 23.12 3.72 -2.76
N GLU A 92 22.64 4.70 -1.99
CA GLU A 92 23.21 6.05 -1.89
C GLU A 92 24.52 6.12 -1.09
N LYS A 93 25.05 4.98 -0.62
CA LYS A 93 26.27 4.87 0.20
C LYS A 93 26.21 5.68 1.51
N ILE A 94 25.01 5.91 2.02
CA ILE A 94 24.77 6.55 3.32
C ILE A 94 24.96 5.52 4.44
N LEU A 95 24.57 4.28 4.19
CA LEU A 95 24.76 3.14 5.09
C LEU A 95 25.52 2.03 4.38
N GLU A 96 26.30 1.25 5.13
CA GLU A 96 26.98 0.07 4.58
C GLU A 96 26.06 -1.15 4.53
N THR A 97 25.13 -1.25 5.47
CA THR A 97 24.27 -2.42 5.63
C THR A 97 22.81 -2.05 5.87
N ASN A 98 21.91 -2.99 5.57
CA ASN A 98 20.47 -2.81 5.76
C ASN A 98 20.01 -3.56 7.03
N PRO A 99 19.72 -2.86 8.15
CA PRO A 99 19.31 -3.48 9.41
C PRO A 99 17.95 -4.18 9.32
N ALA A 100 17.07 -3.74 8.41
CA ALA A 100 15.74 -4.33 8.22
C ALA A 100 15.74 -5.62 7.36
N LYS A 101 16.89 -6.00 6.78
CA LYS A 101 16.99 -7.15 5.86
C LYS A 101 16.73 -8.48 6.56
N VAL A 102 17.17 -8.62 7.81
CA VAL A 102 17.09 -9.86 8.60
C VAL A 102 15.86 -9.91 9.52
N VAL A 103 15.07 -8.85 9.56
CA VAL A 103 13.86 -8.78 10.37
C VAL A 103 12.75 -9.55 9.69
N ASP A 104 12.23 -10.60 10.32
CA ASP A 104 11.08 -11.35 9.82
C ASP A 104 9.85 -11.18 10.72
N LEU A 105 8.69 -11.01 10.07
CA LEU A 105 7.41 -11.01 10.75
C LEU A 105 6.77 -12.40 10.62
N PRO A 106 6.10 -12.91 11.66
CA PRO A 106 5.28 -14.11 11.55
C PRO A 106 4.29 -13.93 10.40
N LYS A 107 4.23 -14.92 9.50
CA LYS A 107 3.31 -14.86 8.35
C LYS A 107 1.89 -14.73 8.88
N ALA A 108 1.26 -13.59 8.62
CA ALA A 108 -0.17 -13.45 8.84
C ALA A 108 -0.89 -14.51 8.00
N GLY A 109 -1.77 -15.30 8.64
CA GLY A 109 -2.58 -16.29 7.93
C GLY A 109 -3.26 -15.66 6.72
N ARG A 110 -3.20 -16.33 5.57
CA ARG A 110 -3.92 -15.88 4.37
C ARG A 110 -5.40 -16.15 4.59
N LYS A 111 -6.19 -15.10 4.88
CA LYS A 111 -7.65 -15.20 4.70
C LYS A 111 -7.91 -15.41 3.21
N LEU A 112 -8.54 -16.51 2.84
CA LEU A 112 -9.01 -16.72 1.47
C LEU A 112 -10.03 -15.62 1.14
N PRO A 113 -10.05 -15.12 -0.11
CA PRO A 113 -11.10 -14.21 -0.54
C PRO A 113 -12.46 -14.86 -0.30
N ASP A 114 -13.42 -14.08 0.21
CA ASP A 114 -14.80 -14.52 0.28
C ASP A 114 -15.32 -14.58 -1.17
N ILE A 115 -15.84 -15.74 -1.60
CA ILE A 115 -16.40 -15.94 -2.94
C ILE A 115 -17.93 -15.86 -2.87
N LEU A 116 -18.55 -15.27 -3.88
CA LEU A 116 -20.00 -15.25 -4.04
C LEU A 116 -20.46 -16.55 -4.69
N LYS A 117 -21.53 -17.13 -4.17
CA LYS A 117 -22.26 -18.22 -4.84
C LYS A 117 -23.04 -17.68 -6.03
N ILE A 118 -23.41 -18.57 -6.95
CA ILE A 118 -24.17 -18.22 -8.16
C ILE A 118 -25.48 -17.50 -7.79
N GLU A 119 -26.16 -17.94 -6.74
CA GLU A 119 -27.43 -17.34 -6.27
C GLU A 119 -27.20 -15.97 -5.63
N GLU A 120 -26.02 -15.72 -5.05
CA GLU A 120 -25.65 -14.42 -4.51
C GLU A 120 -25.34 -13.42 -5.62
N VAL A 121 -24.69 -13.89 -6.68
CA VAL A 121 -24.45 -13.09 -7.90
C VAL A 121 -25.76 -12.73 -8.58
N ALA A 122 -26.67 -13.69 -8.76
CA ALA A 122 -27.99 -13.44 -9.36
C ALA A 122 -28.76 -12.37 -8.58
N ARG A 123 -28.83 -12.49 -7.25
CA ARG A 123 -29.45 -11.48 -6.38
C ARG A 123 -28.80 -10.11 -6.47
N LEU A 124 -27.48 -10.07 -6.65
CA LEU A 124 -26.75 -8.81 -6.81
C LEU A 124 -27.13 -8.11 -8.13
N LEU A 125 -27.17 -8.86 -9.23
CA LEU A 125 -27.54 -8.35 -10.56
C LEU A 125 -29.01 -7.88 -10.61
N GLU A 126 -29.90 -8.54 -9.88
CA GLU A 126 -31.33 -8.18 -9.81
C GLU A 126 -31.66 -7.05 -8.82
N ALA A 127 -30.72 -6.69 -7.92
CA ALA A 127 -30.97 -5.69 -6.87
C ALA A 127 -31.31 -4.27 -7.37
N PRO A 128 -30.74 -3.74 -8.47
CA PRO A 128 -31.01 -2.36 -8.89
C PRO A 128 -32.43 -2.15 -9.45
N HIS A 129 -33.07 -1.08 -9.00
CA HIS A 129 -34.37 -0.66 -9.55
C HIS A 129 -34.22 0.02 -10.93
N ALA A 130 -34.19 -0.77 -12.00
CA ALA A 130 -34.01 -0.31 -13.38
C ALA A 130 -35.11 0.64 -13.92
N SER A 131 -36.11 1.02 -13.11
CA SER A 131 -37.11 2.03 -13.45
C SER A 131 -36.67 3.47 -13.17
N LYS A 132 -35.55 3.67 -12.46
CA LYS A 132 -34.96 5.01 -12.20
C LYS A 132 -33.60 5.13 -12.89
N PRO A 133 -33.21 6.33 -13.36
CA PRO A 133 -31.91 6.53 -14.01
C PRO A 133 -30.71 6.01 -13.19
N LEU A 134 -30.73 6.19 -11.87
CA LEU A 134 -29.68 5.66 -10.98
C LEU A 134 -29.67 4.13 -10.95
N GLY A 135 -30.84 3.48 -10.93
CA GLY A 135 -30.91 2.02 -10.94
C GLY A 135 -30.53 1.41 -12.29
N MET A 136 -30.83 2.08 -13.41
CA MET A 136 -30.34 1.68 -14.73
C MET A 136 -28.82 1.74 -14.81
N ARG A 137 -28.22 2.81 -14.26
CA ARG A 137 -26.76 2.94 -14.14
C ARG A 137 -26.17 1.83 -13.28
N ASP A 138 -26.74 1.60 -12.10
CA ASP A 138 -26.21 0.61 -11.15
C ASP A 138 -26.32 -0.82 -11.73
N ALA A 139 -27.40 -1.14 -12.46
CA ALA A 139 -27.54 -2.39 -13.21
C ALA A 139 -26.43 -2.55 -14.25
N ALA A 140 -26.24 -1.55 -15.12
CA ALA A 140 -25.18 -1.60 -16.13
C ALA A 140 -23.77 -1.73 -15.52
N MET A 141 -23.53 -1.06 -14.39
CA MET A 141 -22.27 -1.14 -13.65
C MET A 141 -22.01 -2.54 -13.10
N LEU A 142 -23.02 -3.20 -12.51
CA LEU A 142 -22.89 -4.55 -11.98
C LEU A 142 -22.71 -5.60 -13.08
N GLU A 143 -23.45 -5.48 -14.18
CA GLU A 143 -23.30 -6.34 -15.35
C GLU A 143 -21.90 -6.23 -15.97
N LEU A 144 -21.37 -5.00 -16.12
CA LEU A 144 -20.00 -4.79 -16.61
C LEU A 144 -18.94 -5.37 -15.67
N LEU A 145 -19.09 -5.20 -14.35
CA LEU A 145 -18.20 -5.82 -13.36
C LEU A 145 -18.21 -7.35 -13.50
N TYR A 146 -19.39 -7.94 -13.63
CA TYR A 146 -19.57 -9.38 -13.73
C TYR A 146 -19.04 -9.94 -15.06
N ALA A 147 -19.43 -9.35 -16.19
CA ALA A 147 -19.11 -9.86 -17.52
C ALA A 147 -17.64 -9.64 -17.92
N ALA A 148 -17.07 -8.47 -17.60
CA ALA A 148 -15.70 -8.12 -18.00
C ALA A 148 -14.66 -8.29 -16.87
N GLY A 149 -15.08 -8.65 -15.65
CA GLY A 149 -14.18 -8.87 -14.52
C GLY A 149 -13.42 -7.61 -14.09
N LEU A 150 -13.99 -6.42 -14.31
CA LEU A 150 -13.35 -5.14 -14.04
C LEU A 150 -13.16 -4.91 -12.54
N ARG A 151 -12.07 -4.22 -12.18
CA ARG A 151 -11.94 -3.61 -10.84
C ARG A 151 -12.82 -2.37 -10.77
N VAL A 152 -13.28 -2.01 -9.57
CA VAL A 152 -14.06 -0.78 -9.34
C VAL A 152 -13.37 0.46 -9.91
N SER A 153 -12.05 0.58 -9.76
CA SER A 153 -11.28 1.70 -10.29
C SER A 153 -11.18 1.74 -11.81
N GLU A 154 -11.35 0.59 -12.48
CA GLU A 154 -11.39 0.48 -13.93
C GLU A 154 -12.79 0.85 -14.43
N LEU A 155 -13.84 0.29 -13.80
CA LEU A 155 -15.24 0.59 -14.11
C LEU A 155 -15.55 2.09 -14.13
N ILE A 156 -15.18 2.82 -13.08
CA ILE A 156 -15.48 4.26 -12.96
C ILE A 156 -14.70 5.13 -13.96
N LYS A 157 -13.73 4.56 -14.68
CA LYS A 157 -12.93 5.23 -15.71
C LYS A 157 -13.35 4.85 -17.13
N VAL A 158 -14.29 3.92 -17.30
CA VAL A 158 -14.80 3.54 -18.62
C VAL A 158 -15.51 4.74 -19.24
N GLY A 159 -14.98 5.22 -20.36
CA GLY A 159 -15.60 6.24 -21.20
C GLY A 159 -16.31 5.62 -22.40
N ILE A 160 -17.13 6.42 -23.09
CA ILE A 160 -17.86 5.99 -24.30
C ILE A 160 -16.89 5.49 -25.38
N ALA A 161 -15.72 6.14 -25.52
CA ALA A 161 -14.69 5.74 -26.48
C ALA A 161 -14.06 4.36 -26.20
N ASN A 162 -14.28 3.78 -25.01
CA ASN A 162 -13.80 2.44 -24.67
C ASN A 162 -14.81 1.34 -25.01
N ILE A 163 -16.02 1.70 -25.46
CA ILE A 163 -17.09 0.76 -25.74
C ILE A 163 -17.25 0.67 -27.25
N ASN A 164 -17.04 -0.53 -27.80
CA ASN A 164 -17.37 -0.83 -29.18
C ASN A 164 -18.74 -1.54 -29.21
N LEU A 165 -19.76 -0.84 -29.70
CA LEU A 165 -21.12 -1.38 -29.85
C LEU A 165 -21.35 -2.08 -31.20
N GLU A 166 -20.39 -1.99 -32.12
CA GLU A 166 -20.45 -2.59 -33.46
C GLU A 166 -19.75 -3.95 -33.52
N ALA A 167 -19.04 -4.33 -32.46
CA ALA A 167 -18.45 -5.66 -32.31
C ALA A 167 -19.49 -6.64 -31.75
N CYS A 168 -20.45 -7.02 -32.59
CA CYS A 168 -21.36 -8.15 -32.38
C CYS A 168 -21.37 -9.04 -33.63
#